data_AF-A0A017S005-F1
#
_entry.id   AF-A0A017S005-F1
#
_cell.length_a   1.000
_cell.length_b   1.000
_cell.length_c   1.000
_cell.angle_alpha   90.00
_cell.angle_beta   90.00
_cell.angle_gamma   90.00
#
_symmetry.space_group_name_H-M   'P 1'
#
loop_
_entity.id
_entity.type
_entity.pdbx_description
1 polymer ?
#
loop_
_entity_poly.entity_id
_entity_poly.type
_entity_poly.pdbx_seq_one_letter_code
_entity_poly.pdbx_strand_id
1 'polypeptide(L)'
;MLKSKRLMMITSGFLLGAVILTTGVSALATEKSPKENGKKFKTEKKFDLNKQGKKINKHEDLKNVLSQLVKEGTITQEDMNKITAYLDAKKQEKKQNFKEGKDGTKIDIFTDMVNKGLISKSKADAIKDRLHSLKEAKRKERLDMLNKQLDTLVEKGTITKEQKNQILSYMEQRHQEKQAEHEKIKNMTKEEREKYFKSKEFKKQNILSEMVEKGIITKSQSEALKEIFPKSNKPFKGHCGI
;
A
#
# COMPACT_ATOMS: atom_id res chain seq x y z
N MET A 1 -45.61 -5.21 31.27
CA MET A 1 -44.76 -4.02 31.44
C MET A 1 -43.91 -3.82 30.19
N LEU A 2 -44.34 -2.95 29.27
CA LEU A 2 -43.53 -2.57 28.10
C LEU A 2 -42.66 -1.36 28.46
N LYS A 3 -41.33 -1.50 28.37
CA LYS A 3 -40.39 -0.37 28.45
C LYS A 3 -40.02 0.07 27.03
N SER A 4 -40.52 1.24 26.64
CA SER A 4 -40.12 1.98 25.44
C SER A 4 -38.67 2.47 25.58
N LYS A 5 -37.83 2.18 24.58
CA LYS A 5 -36.50 2.80 24.44
C LYS A 5 -36.56 3.82 23.31
N ARG A 6 -36.24 5.06 23.66
CA ARG A 6 -36.30 6.26 22.82
C ARG A 6 -35.23 6.24 21.72
N LEU A 7 -35.64 6.61 20.51
CA LEU A 7 -34.75 7.02 19.42
C LEU A 7 -33.95 8.25 19.86
N MET A 8 -32.63 8.21 19.68
CA MET A 8 -31.76 9.37 19.80
C MET A 8 -31.28 9.74 18.39
N MET A 9 -31.94 10.72 17.77
CA MET A 9 -31.42 11.42 16.60
C MET A 9 -30.43 12.47 17.09
N ILE A 10 -29.21 12.47 16.55
CA ILE A 10 -28.24 13.57 16.72
C ILE A 10 -28.07 14.22 15.35
N THR A 11 -28.82 15.29 15.15
CA THR A 11 -28.59 16.35 14.19
C THR A 11 -27.43 17.22 14.70
N SER A 12 -26.27 17.21 14.04
CA SER A 12 -25.24 18.23 14.26
C SER A 12 -25.04 19.00 12.97
N GLY A 13 -25.46 20.27 13.01
CA GLY A 13 -25.65 21.13 11.85
C GLY A 13 -24.36 21.70 11.28
N PHE A 14 -24.44 21.97 9.98
CA PHE A 14 -23.59 22.89 9.24
C PHE A 14 -23.61 24.27 9.91
N LEU A 15 -22.42 24.78 10.28
CA LEU A 15 -22.23 26.18 10.64
C LEU A 15 -21.44 26.86 9.52
N LEU A 16 -22.20 27.40 8.57
CA LEU A 16 -21.74 28.40 7.60
C LEU A 16 -21.49 29.71 8.37
N GLY A 17 -20.23 29.98 8.70
CA GLY A 17 -19.78 31.24 9.26
C GLY A 17 -18.93 32.01 8.26
N ALA A 18 -19.56 32.89 7.49
CA ALA A 18 -18.87 33.95 6.76
C ALA A 18 -18.44 35.03 7.74
N VAL A 19 -17.15 35.39 7.77
CA VAL A 19 -16.67 36.64 8.38
C VAL A 19 -15.73 37.34 7.42
N ILE A 20 -16.00 38.63 7.28
CA ILE A 20 -15.62 39.57 6.23
C ILE A 20 -14.21 40.11 6.44
N LEU A 21 -13.58 40.44 5.31
CA LEU A 21 -12.37 41.24 5.09
C LEU A 21 -12.13 42.36 6.12
N THR A 22 -10.93 42.39 6.69
CA THR A 22 -10.27 43.64 7.12
C THR A 22 -8.87 43.71 6.53
N THR A 23 -8.68 44.74 5.71
CA THR A 23 -7.44 45.16 5.10
C THR A 23 -6.48 45.70 6.16
N GLY A 24 -5.32 45.04 6.32
CA GLY A 24 -4.18 45.56 7.08
C GLY A 24 -2.95 45.57 6.18
N VAL A 25 -2.64 46.74 5.60
CA VAL A 25 -1.39 46.99 4.87
C VAL A 25 -0.30 47.24 5.92
N SER A 26 0.57 46.26 6.16
CA SER A 26 1.83 46.51 6.87
C SER A 26 2.91 46.83 5.84
N ALA A 27 3.24 48.11 5.74
CA ALA A 27 4.46 48.58 5.10
C ALA A 27 5.67 48.08 5.91
N LEU A 28 6.50 47.23 5.29
CA LEU A 28 7.83 46.94 5.81
C LEU A 28 8.87 47.70 5.01
N ALA A 29 9.80 48.28 5.77
CA ALA A 29 10.76 49.29 5.40
C ALA A 29 11.68 48.91 4.23
N THR A 30 12.00 49.94 3.44
CA THR A 30 13.14 49.94 2.52
C THR A 30 14.43 49.98 3.34
N GLU A 31 15.11 48.85 3.49
CA GLU A 31 16.49 48.84 3.97
C GLU A 31 17.47 48.62 2.82
N LYS A 32 18.48 49.49 2.84
CA LYS A 32 19.55 49.61 1.86
C LYS A 32 20.34 48.30 1.73
N SER A 33 20.59 47.94 0.49
CA SER A 33 21.56 46.92 0.08
C SER A 33 22.96 47.17 0.65
N PRO A 34 23.61 46.14 1.24
CA PRO A 34 25.05 46.00 1.21
C PRO A 34 25.45 45.06 0.07
N LYS A 35 26.23 45.58 -0.87
CA LYS A 35 27.07 44.75 -1.75
C LYS A 35 28.20 44.20 -0.88
N GLU A 36 28.35 42.88 -0.81
CA GLU A 36 29.61 42.21 -1.18
C GLU A 36 29.60 40.68 -0.98
N ASN A 37 30.38 40.04 -1.87
CA ASN A 37 31.07 38.76 -1.70
C ASN A 37 30.30 37.47 -1.94
N GLY A 38 30.38 37.04 -3.21
CA GLY A 38 30.09 35.70 -3.66
C GLY A 38 30.88 34.65 -2.89
N LYS A 39 30.18 33.95 -2.00
CA LYS A 39 30.54 32.59 -1.61
C LYS A 39 29.64 31.65 -2.38
N LYS A 40 30.24 30.91 -3.33
CA LYS A 40 29.66 29.75 -3.99
C LYS A 40 29.01 28.87 -2.91
N PHE A 41 27.68 28.85 -2.86
CA PHE A 41 26.95 27.92 -2.02
C PHE A 41 27.36 26.53 -2.48
N LYS A 42 28.09 25.83 -1.60
CA LYS A 42 28.49 24.44 -1.83
C LYS A 42 27.20 23.67 -2.09
N THR A 43 27.14 23.09 -3.29
CA THR A 43 26.19 22.06 -3.71
C THR A 43 25.78 21.23 -2.51
N GLU A 44 24.50 21.35 -2.15
CA GLU A 44 23.84 20.48 -1.20
C GLU A 44 24.23 19.04 -1.53
N LYS A 45 24.64 18.31 -0.50
CA LYS A 45 24.79 16.85 -0.55
C LYS A 45 23.55 16.31 -1.24
N LYS A 46 23.71 15.80 -2.47
CA LYS A 46 22.74 14.95 -3.11
C LYS A 46 22.48 13.81 -2.12
N PHE A 47 21.30 13.82 -1.52
CA PHE A 47 20.84 12.69 -0.72
C PHE A 47 20.73 11.53 -1.70
N ASP A 48 21.65 10.57 -1.63
CA ASP A 48 21.65 9.37 -2.46
C ASP A 48 20.42 8.51 -2.10
N LEU A 49 19.29 8.79 -2.75
CA LEU A 49 17.97 8.21 -2.50
C LEU A 49 17.79 6.76 -3.02
N ASN A 50 18.87 6.00 -3.26
CA ASN A 50 18.76 4.69 -3.91
C ASN A 50 19.21 3.48 -3.06
N LYS A 51 19.25 3.59 -1.71
CA LYS A 51 19.73 2.47 -0.87
C LYS A 51 18.70 1.77 0.03
N GLN A 52 17.44 2.21 0.08
CA GLN A 52 16.44 1.60 0.98
C GLN A 52 15.23 0.96 0.27
N GLY A 53 15.25 0.84 -1.05
CA GLY A 53 14.37 -0.07 -1.77
C GLY A 53 14.87 -1.51 -1.67
N LYS A 54 14.93 -2.11 -0.47
CA LYS A 54 15.28 -3.53 -0.32
C LYS A 54 14.25 -4.32 -1.14
N LYS A 55 14.67 -4.90 -2.28
CA LYS A 55 13.79 -5.70 -3.14
C LYS A 55 13.08 -6.71 -2.25
N ILE A 56 11.74 -6.68 -2.23
CA ILE A 56 10.94 -7.63 -1.46
C ILE A 56 11.21 -9.02 -2.03
N ASN A 57 12.10 -9.76 -1.41
CA ASN A 57 12.30 -11.16 -1.74
C ASN A 57 11.20 -11.94 -1.03
N LYS A 58 10.05 -12.10 -1.70
CA LYS A 58 8.89 -12.83 -1.16
C LYS A 58 9.24 -14.25 -0.67
N HIS A 59 10.28 -14.85 -1.26
CA HIS A 59 10.79 -16.15 -0.85
C HIS A 59 11.50 -16.08 0.51
N GLU A 60 12.26 -15.02 0.75
CA GLU A 60 12.96 -14.81 2.02
C GLU A 60 11.98 -14.56 3.16
N ASP A 61 10.94 -13.76 2.91
CA ASP A 61 9.88 -13.50 3.89
C ASP A 61 9.18 -14.79 4.32
N LEU A 62 8.83 -15.65 3.36
CA LEU A 62 8.22 -16.94 3.66
C LEU A 62 9.18 -17.84 4.45
N LYS A 63 10.45 -17.93 4.04
CA LYS A 63 11.45 -18.72 4.75
C LYS A 63 11.58 -18.27 6.22
N ASN A 64 11.63 -16.96 6.45
CA ASN A 64 11.70 -16.39 7.79
C ASN A 64 10.45 -16.71 8.62
N VAL A 65 9.25 -16.61 8.01
CA VAL A 65 7.99 -17.01 8.68
C VAL A 65 8.02 -18.48 9.06
N LEU A 66 8.40 -19.38 8.15
CA LEU A 66 8.47 -20.80 8.43
C LEU A 66 9.47 -21.10 9.56
N SER A 67 10.66 -20.50 9.53
CA SER A 67 11.65 -20.67 10.59
C SER A 67 11.16 -20.16 11.96
N GLN A 68 10.37 -19.09 12.01
CA GLN A 68 9.74 -18.64 13.25
C GLN A 68 8.69 -19.63 13.75
N LEU A 69 7.82 -20.13 12.86
CA LEU A 69 6.78 -21.09 13.21
C LEU A 69 7.34 -22.44 13.67
N VAL A 70 8.51 -22.86 13.15
CA VAL A 70 9.25 -24.02 13.66
C VAL A 70 9.72 -23.78 15.09
N LYS A 71 10.30 -22.61 15.38
CA LYS A 71 10.74 -22.26 16.74
C LYS A 71 9.59 -22.17 17.73
N GLU A 72 8.44 -21.68 17.28
CA GLU A 72 7.20 -21.60 18.05
C GLU A 72 6.52 -22.98 18.20
N GLY A 73 7.03 -24.04 17.55
CA GLY A 73 6.46 -25.40 17.60
C GLY A 73 5.13 -25.56 16.86
N THR A 74 4.68 -24.55 16.13
CA THR A 74 3.41 -24.58 15.38
C THR A 74 3.51 -25.49 14.15
N ILE A 75 4.70 -25.56 13.54
CA ILE A 75 5.03 -26.51 12.47
C ILE A 75 6.33 -27.24 12.83
N THR A 76 6.58 -28.39 12.23
CA THR A 76 7.82 -29.14 12.42
C THR A 76 8.86 -28.76 11.36
N GLN A 77 10.13 -29.10 11.61
CA GLN A 77 11.17 -28.95 10.60
C GLN A 77 10.86 -29.79 9.34
N GLU A 78 10.22 -30.94 9.51
CA GLU A 78 9.77 -31.77 8.41
C GLU A 78 8.70 -31.06 7.56
N ASP A 79 7.74 -30.38 8.19
CA ASP A 79 6.74 -29.58 7.47
C ASP A 79 7.42 -28.45 6.67
N MET A 80 8.37 -27.73 7.28
CA MET A 80 9.12 -26.67 6.59
C MET A 80 9.86 -27.20 5.36
N ASN A 81 10.48 -28.38 5.46
CA ASN A 81 11.18 -29.02 4.36
C ASN A 81 10.20 -29.41 3.23
N LYS A 82 9.05 -30.02 3.57
CA LYS A 82 7.98 -30.36 2.61
C LYS A 82 7.47 -29.12 1.87
N ILE A 83 7.19 -28.04 2.61
CA ILE A 83 6.71 -26.78 2.03
C ILE A 83 7.75 -26.21 1.07
N THR A 84 9.03 -26.16 1.48
CA THR A 84 10.11 -25.60 0.65
C THR A 84 10.29 -26.40 -0.64
N ALA A 85 10.40 -27.73 -0.54
CA ALA A 85 10.54 -28.61 -1.69
C ALA A 85 9.35 -28.47 -2.67
N TYR A 86 8.13 -28.38 -2.13
CA TYR A 86 6.93 -28.20 -2.93
C TYR A 86 6.92 -26.87 -3.70
N LEU A 87 7.31 -25.78 -3.03
CA LEU A 87 7.37 -24.45 -3.63
C LEU A 87 8.41 -24.38 -4.75
N ASP A 88 9.56 -25.01 -4.55
CA ASP A 88 10.61 -25.09 -5.56
C ASP A 88 10.15 -25.91 -6.77
N ALA A 89 9.51 -27.07 -6.56
CA ALA A 89 8.93 -27.87 -7.63
C ALA A 89 7.89 -27.06 -8.43
N LYS A 90 6.95 -26.38 -7.74
CA LYS A 90 5.93 -25.52 -8.37
C LYS A 90 6.53 -24.34 -9.13
N LYS A 91 7.64 -23.79 -8.66
CA LYS A 91 8.37 -22.72 -9.36
C LYS A 91 8.99 -23.21 -10.65
N GLN A 92 9.52 -24.44 -10.69
CA GLN A 92 10.04 -25.03 -11.93
C GLN A 92 8.92 -25.39 -12.91
N GLU A 93 7.84 -26.01 -12.41
CA GLU A 93 6.64 -26.32 -13.19
C GLU A 93 6.08 -25.06 -13.86
N LYS A 94 5.97 -23.94 -13.12
CA LYS A 94 5.50 -22.68 -13.68
C LYS A 94 6.40 -22.14 -14.80
N LYS A 95 7.72 -22.30 -14.69
CA LYS A 95 8.65 -21.88 -15.75
C LYS A 95 8.48 -22.73 -17.01
N GLN A 96 8.22 -24.02 -16.85
CA GLN A 96 7.97 -24.95 -17.96
C GLN A 96 6.62 -24.63 -18.62
N ASN A 97 5.54 -24.53 -17.84
CA ASN A 97 4.21 -24.18 -18.35
C ASN A 97 4.19 -22.83 -19.07
N PHE A 98 4.97 -21.85 -18.60
CA PHE A 98 5.13 -20.57 -19.28
C PHE A 98 5.81 -20.70 -20.65
N LYS A 99 6.77 -21.60 -20.82
CA LYS A 99 7.38 -21.90 -22.12
C LYS A 99 6.42 -22.62 -23.06
N GLU A 100 5.53 -23.45 -22.50
CA GLU A 100 4.58 -24.27 -23.24
C GLU A 100 3.22 -23.59 -23.49
N GLY A 101 3.06 -22.33 -23.08
CA GLY A 101 1.81 -21.58 -23.28
C GLY A 101 0.60 -22.12 -22.52
N LYS A 102 0.82 -22.94 -21.48
CA LYS A 102 -0.26 -23.58 -20.70
C LYS A 102 -0.70 -22.68 -19.54
N ASP A 103 -1.97 -22.30 -19.52
CA ASP A 103 -2.59 -21.63 -18.39
C ASP A 103 -3.01 -22.65 -17.33
N GLY A 104 -2.21 -22.74 -16.26
CA GLY A 104 -2.50 -23.63 -15.13
C GLY A 104 -3.65 -23.13 -14.24
N THR A 105 -4.35 -24.08 -13.60
CA THR A 105 -5.39 -23.80 -12.60
C THR A 105 -4.82 -22.97 -11.44
N LYS A 106 -5.40 -21.80 -11.18
CA LYS A 106 -5.01 -20.91 -10.08
C LYS A 106 -5.61 -21.38 -8.76
N ILE A 107 -5.07 -22.46 -8.19
CA ILE A 107 -5.37 -22.89 -6.81
C ILE A 107 -4.39 -22.20 -5.87
N ASP A 108 -4.86 -21.80 -4.68
CA ASP A 108 -4.00 -21.32 -3.59
C ASP A 108 -2.97 -22.40 -3.22
N ILE A 109 -1.70 -22.02 -3.17
CA ILE A 109 -0.59 -22.97 -3.01
C ILE A 109 -0.72 -23.80 -1.72
N PHE A 110 -1.15 -23.19 -0.62
CA PHE A 110 -1.29 -23.91 0.64
C PHE A 110 -2.55 -24.78 0.65
N THR A 111 -3.63 -24.35 -0.02
CA THR A 111 -4.81 -25.21 -0.25
C THR A 111 -4.44 -26.44 -1.07
N ASP A 112 -3.63 -26.28 -2.11
CA ASP A 112 -3.11 -27.38 -2.92
C ASP A 112 -2.23 -28.33 -2.09
N MET A 113 -1.36 -27.81 -1.21
CA MET A 113 -0.58 -28.63 -0.27
C MET A 113 -1.47 -29.42 0.71
N VAL A 114 -2.54 -28.82 1.22
CA VAL A 114 -3.50 -29.48 2.12
C VAL A 114 -4.24 -30.61 1.40
N ASN A 115 -4.71 -30.36 0.17
CA ASN A 115 -5.38 -31.38 -0.64
C ASN A 115 -4.46 -32.58 -0.95
N LYS A 116 -3.15 -32.33 -1.08
CA LYS A 116 -2.12 -33.35 -1.27
C LYS A 116 -1.67 -34.03 0.02
N GLY A 117 -2.22 -33.65 1.17
CA GLY A 117 -1.85 -34.21 2.48
C GLY A 117 -0.43 -33.85 2.93
N LEU A 118 0.21 -32.84 2.34
CA LEU A 118 1.58 -32.45 2.70
C LEU A 118 1.64 -31.74 4.05
N ILE A 119 0.60 -30.95 4.36
CA ILE A 119 0.42 -30.24 5.62
C ILE A 119 -1.06 -30.28 6.02
N SER A 120 -1.34 -30.13 7.32
CA SER A 120 -2.73 -30.01 7.78
C SER A 120 -3.30 -28.63 7.50
N LYS A 121 -4.64 -28.53 7.45
CA LYS A 121 -5.35 -27.26 7.28
C LYS A 121 -4.96 -26.23 8.35
N SER A 122 -4.89 -26.65 9.61
CA SER A 122 -4.50 -25.79 10.74
C SER A 122 -3.10 -25.19 10.55
N LYS A 123 -2.12 -25.99 10.11
CA LYS A 123 -0.76 -25.50 9.81
C LYS A 123 -0.76 -24.52 8.63
N ALA A 124 -1.52 -24.81 7.58
CA ALA A 124 -1.67 -23.93 6.43
C ALA A 124 -2.26 -22.56 6.81
N ASP A 125 -3.30 -22.55 7.64
CA ASP A 125 -3.95 -21.34 8.12
C ASP A 125 -3.00 -20.52 9.00
N ALA A 126 -2.28 -21.15 9.94
CA ALA A 126 -1.27 -20.48 10.76
C ALA A 126 -0.17 -19.80 9.93
N ILE A 127 0.31 -20.45 8.86
CA ILE A 127 1.30 -19.86 7.95
C ILE A 127 0.71 -18.63 7.23
N LYS A 128 -0.54 -18.73 6.73
CA LYS A 128 -1.22 -17.62 6.05
C LYS A 128 -1.41 -16.43 6.98
N ASP A 129 -1.81 -16.66 8.23
CA ASP A 129 -2.04 -15.61 9.22
C ASP A 129 -0.74 -14.91 9.60
N ARG A 130 0.36 -15.66 9.75
CA ARG A 130 1.67 -15.08 10.05
C ARG A 130 2.21 -14.27 8.87
N LEU A 131 2.04 -14.74 7.64
CA LEU A 131 2.37 -13.98 6.43
C LEU A 131 1.55 -12.70 6.31
N HIS A 132 0.24 -12.77 6.61
CA HIS A 132 -0.64 -11.61 6.60
C HIS A 132 -0.18 -10.57 7.63
N SER A 133 0.11 -11.01 8.85
CA SER A 133 0.62 -10.15 9.93
C SER A 133 1.95 -9.48 9.57
N LEU A 134 2.88 -10.23 8.98
CA LEU A 134 4.16 -9.69 8.49
C LEU A 134 3.94 -8.61 7.42
N LYS A 135 2.99 -8.84 6.50
CA LYS A 135 2.65 -7.89 5.44
C LYS A 135 2.06 -6.59 6.02
N GLU A 136 1.19 -6.69 7.03
CA GLU A 136 0.63 -5.53 7.73
C GLU A 136 1.70 -4.76 8.51
N ALA A 137 2.62 -5.46 9.19
CA ALA A 137 3.74 -4.81 9.88
C ALA A 137 4.62 -4.01 8.90
N LYS A 138 5.01 -4.62 7.77
CA LYS A 138 5.78 -3.92 6.71
C LYS A 138 5.00 -2.79 6.04
N ARG A 139 3.67 -2.85 6.03
CA ARG A 139 2.83 -1.75 5.54
C ARG A 139 2.90 -0.56 6.49
N LYS A 140 2.76 -0.80 7.80
CA LYS A 140 2.90 0.24 8.83
C LYS A 140 4.27 0.91 8.77
N GLU A 141 5.35 0.12 8.67
CA GLU A 141 6.71 0.65 8.48
C GLU A 141 6.83 1.55 7.24
N ARG A 142 6.22 1.14 6.12
CA ARG A 142 6.19 1.97 4.89
C ARG A 142 5.38 3.25 5.06
N LEU A 143 4.28 3.22 5.83
CA LEU A 143 3.53 4.43 6.16
C LEU A 143 4.35 5.37 7.04
N ASP A 144 5.10 4.86 8.01
CA ASP A 144 5.96 5.67 8.87
C ASP A 144 7.10 6.32 8.06
N MET A 145 7.68 5.59 7.11
CA MET A 145 8.66 6.16 6.17
C MET A 145 8.02 7.25 5.29
N LEU A 146 6.83 6.99 4.75
CA LEU A 146 6.08 7.98 3.97
C LEU A 146 5.80 9.23 4.81
N ASN A 147 5.35 9.06 6.06
CA ASN A 147 5.07 10.15 6.99
C ASN A 147 6.29 11.07 7.15
N LYS A 148 7.47 10.50 7.37
CA LYS A 148 8.74 11.24 7.47
C LYS A 148 9.11 11.95 6.16
N GLN A 149 8.89 11.32 5.00
CA GLN A 149 9.17 11.95 3.71
C GLN A 149 8.21 13.12 3.44
N LEU A 150 6.95 13.02 3.88
CA LEU A 150 5.98 14.10 3.80
C LEU A 150 6.33 15.26 4.75
N ASP A 151 6.89 14.98 5.93
CA ASP A 151 7.40 16.04 6.83
C ASP A 151 8.44 16.92 6.12
N THR A 152 9.39 16.31 5.39
CA THR A 152 10.37 17.06 4.59
C THR A 152 9.71 17.93 3.50
N LEU A 153 8.56 17.52 2.93
CA LEU A 153 7.83 18.34 1.97
C LEU A 153 7.05 19.47 2.62
N VAL A 154 6.57 19.27 3.85
CA VAL A 154 5.95 20.33 4.66
C VAL A 154 6.98 21.39 5.03
N GLU A 155 8.16 20.98 5.50
CA GLU A 155 9.27 21.89 5.83
C GLU A 155 9.70 22.73 4.63
N LYS A 156 9.69 22.15 3.43
CA LYS A 156 9.97 22.85 2.16
C LYS A 156 8.82 23.74 1.67
N GLY A 157 7.68 23.74 2.36
CA GLY A 157 6.47 24.46 1.94
C GLY A 157 5.83 23.93 0.65
N THR A 158 6.21 22.72 0.21
CA THR A 158 5.65 22.11 -1.00
C THR A 158 4.20 21.66 -0.77
N ILE A 159 3.90 21.16 0.42
CA ILE A 159 2.55 20.78 0.87
C ILE A 159 2.29 21.36 2.26
N THR A 160 1.01 21.50 2.64
CA THR A 160 0.66 21.92 4.01
C THR A 160 0.57 20.73 4.97
N LYS A 161 0.52 21.00 6.29
CA LYS A 161 0.31 19.96 7.32
C LYS A 161 -1.04 19.27 7.14
N GLU A 162 -2.06 20.01 6.74
CA GLU A 162 -3.41 19.50 6.47
C GLU A 162 -3.38 18.55 5.27
N GLN A 163 -2.71 18.93 4.18
CA GLN A 163 -2.55 18.07 3.00
C GLN A 163 -1.78 16.79 3.34
N LYS A 164 -0.72 16.87 4.15
CA LYS A 164 -0.02 15.68 4.66
C LYS A 164 -0.99 14.73 5.38
N ASN A 165 -1.80 15.25 6.30
CA ASN A 165 -2.76 14.44 7.04
C ASN A 165 -3.82 13.81 6.13
N GLN A 166 -4.31 14.55 5.14
CA GLN A 166 -5.25 14.03 4.13
C GLN A 166 -4.62 12.93 3.27
N ILE A 167 -3.34 13.07 2.87
CA ILE A 167 -2.61 12.01 2.13
C ILE A 167 -2.53 10.73 2.96
N LEU A 168 -2.15 10.83 4.24
CA LEU A 168 -2.04 9.67 5.13
C LEU A 168 -3.41 9.01 5.36
N SER A 169 -4.45 9.81 5.61
CA SER A 169 -5.83 9.33 5.76
C SER A 169 -6.31 8.62 4.51
N TYR A 170 -6.05 9.18 3.32
CA TYR A 170 -6.42 8.57 2.05
C TYR A 170 -5.74 7.21 1.83
N MET A 171 -4.46 7.09 2.20
CA MET A 171 -3.72 5.84 2.08
C MET A 171 -4.28 4.74 3.00
N GLU A 172 -4.72 5.10 4.20
CA GLU A 172 -5.35 4.16 5.13
C GLU A 172 -6.75 3.76 4.66
N GLN A 173 -7.58 4.73 4.25
CA GLN A 173 -8.91 4.46 3.71
C GLN A 173 -8.84 3.48 2.51
N ARG A 174 -7.95 3.74 1.56
CA ARG A 174 -7.77 2.87 0.39
C ARG A 174 -7.31 1.46 0.75
N HIS A 175 -6.57 1.31 1.86
CA HIS A 175 -6.17 -0.01 2.37
C HIS A 175 -7.38 -0.74 2.97
N GLN A 176 -8.19 -0.06 3.77
CA GLN A 176 -9.41 -0.61 4.34
C GLN A 176 -10.43 -1.02 3.27
N GLU A 177 -10.62 -0.20 2.24
CA GLU A 177 -11.48 -0.52 1.09
C GLU A 177 -11.01 -1.80 0.38
N LYS A 178 -9.69 -1.95 0.18
CA LYS A 178 -9.12 -3.16 -0.42
C LYS A 178 -9.25 -4.39 0.45
N GLN A 179 -9.11 -4.25 1.77
CA GLN A 179 -9.33 -5.36 2.71
C GLN A 179 -10.80 -5.79 2.69
N ALA A 180 -11.74 -4.83 2.74
CA ALA A 180 -13.17 -5.13 2.66
C ALA A 180 -13.54 -5.78 1.32
N GLU A 181 -12.97 -5.31 0.21
CA GLU A 181 -13.14 -5.94 -1.10
C GLU A 181 -12.58 -7.36 -1.13
N HIS A 182 -11.40 -7.58 -0.55
CA HIS A 182 -10.80 -8.90 -0.46
C HIS A 182 -11.68 -9.88 0.30
N GLU A 183 -12.22 -9.48 1.47
CA GLU A 183 -13.13 -10.32 2.25
C GLU A 183 -14.41 -10.65 1.50
N LYS A 184 -14.98 -9.69 0.76
CA LYS A 184 -16.12 -9.94 -0.14
C LYS A 184 -15.78 -11.03 -1.17
N ILE A 185 -14.64 -10.88 -1.87
CA ILE A 185 -14.22 -11.81 -2.92
C ILE A 185 -13.92 -13.21 -2.36
N LYS A 186 -13.39 -13.30 -1.14
CA LYS A 186 -13.08 -14.58 -0.48
C LYS A 186 -14.33 -15.42 -0.25
N ASN A 187 -15.46 -14.78 0.04
CA ASN A 187 -16.74 -15.43 0.32
C ASN A 187 -17.59 -15.68 -0.94
N MET A 188 -17.20 -15.16 -2.10
CA MET A 188 -17.89 -15.41 -3.38
C MET A 188 -17.52 -16.77 -3.98
N THR A 189 -18.50 -17.42 -4.62
CA THR A 189 -18.29 -18.56 -5.50
C THR A 189 -17.49 -18.16 -6.76
N LYS A 190 -17.02 -19.15 -7.52
CA LYS A 190 -16.27 -18.88 -8.77
C LYS A 190 -17.11 -18.08 -9.77
N GLU A 191 -18.38 -18.44 -9.94
CA GLU A 191 -19.29 -17.78 -10.89
C GLU A 191 -19.62 -16.34 -10.47
N GLU A 192 -19.89 -16.12 -9.18
CA GLU A 192 -20.11 -14.78 -8.62
C GLU A 192 -18.86 -13.92 -8.75
N ARG A 193 -17.69 -14.49 -8.49
CA ARG A 193 -16.40 -13.81 -8.65
C ARG A 193 -16.18 -13.39 -10.11
N GLU A 194 -16.43 -14.28 -11.07
CA GLU A 194 -16.31 -13.96 -12.49
C GLU A 194 -17.27 -12.85 -12.91
N LYS A 195 -18.53 -12.90 -12.46
CA LYS A 195 -19.51 -11.83 -12.72
C LYS A 195 -19.05 -10.50 -12.10
N TYR A 196 -18.60 -10.51 -10.84
CA TYR A 196 -18.10 -9.33 -10.14
C TYR A 196 -16.95 -8.65 -10.89
N PHE A 197 -15.96 -9.43 -11.34
CA PHE A 197 -14.81 -8.89 -12.07
C PHE A 197 -15.15 -8.43 -13.49
N LYS A 198 -16.17 -9.01 -14.15
CA LYS A 198 -16.66 -8.54 -15.46
C LYS A 198 -17.44 -7.23 -15.34
N SER A 199 -18.26 -7.08 -14.31
CA SER A 199 -19.09 -5.89 -14.11
C SER A 199 -18.32 -4.72 -13.50
N LYS A 200 -17.24 -4.99 -12.76
CA LYS A 200 -16.46 -3.95 -12.10
C LYS A 200 -15.47 -3.32 -13.06
N GLU A 201 -15.64 -2.04 -13.35
CA GLU A 201 -14.63 -1.27 -14.08
C GLU A 201 -13.40 -1.02 -13.19
N PHE A 202 -12.27 -1.62 -13.57
CA PHE A 202 -10.99 -1.36 -12.92
C PHE A 202 -10.31 -0.17 -13.59
N LYS A 203 -10.58 1.04 -13.09
CA LYS A 203 -9.81 2.22 -13.48
C LYS A 203 -8.38 2.06 -13.02
N LYS A 204 -7.45 1.97 -13.98
CA LYS A 204 -6.00 1.92 -13.72
C LYS A 204 -5.46 3.34 -13.47
N GLN A 205 -6.01 4.03 -12.49
CA GLN A 205 -5.52 5.35 -12.09
C GLN A 205 -4.32 5.22 -11.16
N ASN A 206 -3.38 6.15 -11.28
CA ASN A 206 -2.30 6.30 -10.31
C ASN A 206 -2.87 6.92 -9.03
N ILE A 207 -2.40 6.47 -7.87
CA ILE A 207 -2.80 7.00 -6.55
C ILE A 207 -2.69 8.53 -6.51
N LEU A 208 -1.63 9.10 -7.09
CA LEU A 208 -1.44 10.55 -7.13
C LEU A 208 -2.48 11.24 -8.01
N SER A 209 -2.89 10.62 -9.12
CA SER A 209 -3.97 11.13 -9.97
C SER A 209 -5.31 11.13 -9.22
N GLU A 210 -5.62 10.05 -8.50
CA GLU A 210 -6.82 9.96 -7.65
C GLU A 210 -6.82 11.06 -6.56
N MET A 211 -5.66 11.35 -5.95
CA MET A 211 -5.53 12.42 -4.95
C MET A 211 -5.72 13.82 -5.54
N VAL A 212 -5.25 14.05 -6.78
CA VAL A 212 -5.50 15.31 -7.50
C VAL A 212 -6.98 15.49 -7.82
N GLU A 213 -7.63 14.43 -8.33
CA GLU A 213 -9.08 14.44 -8.63
C GLU A 213 -9.92 14.72 -7.37
N LYS A 214 -9.49 14.22 -6.21
CA LYS A 214 -10.12 14.48 -4.90
C LYS A 214 -9.74 15.82 -4.27
N GLY A 215 -8.88 16.62 -4.91
CA GLY A 215 -8.45 17.92 -4.41
C GLY A 215 -7.56 17.86 -3.16
N ILE A 216 -6.98 16.70 -2.85
CA ILE A 216 -6.05 16.55 -1.70
C ILE A 216 -4.73 17.27 -1.99
N ILE A 217 -4.27 17.16 -3.24
CA ILE A 217 -3.05 17.78 -3.74
C ILE A 217 -3.30 18.47 -5.08
N THR A 218 -2.46 19.43 -5.43
CA THR A 218 -2.46 20.02 -6.76
C THR A 218 -1.66 19.18 -7.76
N LYS A 219 -1.87 19.44 -9.05
CA LYS A 219 -1.10 18.81 -10.12
C LYS A 219 0.42 19.04 -9.97
N SER A 220 0.82 20.24 -9.57
CA SER A 220 2.24 20.57 -9.32
C SER A 220 2.81 19.77 -8.13
N GLN A 221 2.07 19.69 -7.03
CA GLN A 221 2.46 18.90 -5.85
C GLN A 221 2.59 17.40 -6.16
N SER A 222 1.76 16.89 -7.08
CA SER A 222 1.84 15.49 -7.51
C SER A 222 3.21 15.12 -8.11
N GLU A 223 3.87 16.05 -8.82
CA GLU A 223 5.19 15.81 -9.40
C GLU A 223 6.26 15.64 -8.33
N ALA A 224 6.24 16.49 -7.29
CA ALA A 224 7.16 16.38 -6.15
C ALA A 224 6.96 15.07 -5.37
N LEU A 225 5.71 14.59 -5.30
CA LEU A 225 5.37 13.33 -4.63
C LEU A 225 5.79 12.08 -5.43
N LYS A 226 5.99 12.16 -6.75
CA LYS A 226 6.38 11.00 -7.58
C LYS A 226 7.69 10.34 -7.13
N GLU A 227 8.61 11.11 -6.54
CA GLU A 227 9.89 10.58 -6.04
C GLU A 227 9.74 9.85 -4.69
N ILE A 228 8.66 10.12 -3.95
CA ILE A 228 8.37 9.50 -2.65
C ILE A 228 7.58 8.20 -2.83
N PHE A 229 6.64 8.18 -3.78
CA PHE A 229 5.86 6.98 -4.06
C PHE A 229 6.66 5.97 -4.91
N PRO A 230 6.56 4.66 -4.63
CA PRO A 230 7.28 3.66 -5.39
C PRO A 230 6.85 3.70 -6.87
N LYS A 231 7.82 4.01 -7.75
CA LYS A 231 7.61 3.99 -9.20
C LYS A 231 7.20 2.58 -9.63
N SER A 232 6.14 2.46 -10.43
CA SER A 232 5.79 1.20 -11.09
C SER A 232 6.83 0.90 -12.18
N ASN A 233 7.98 0.33 -11.81
CA ASN A 233 9.12 0.07 -12.70
C ASN A 233 8.89 -1.11 -13.67
N LYS A 234 7.68 -1.32 -14.17
CA LYS A 234 7.44 -2.27 -15.25
C LYS A 234 6.94 -1.52 -16.49
N PRO A 235 7.71 -1.47 -17.60
CA PRO A 235 7.10 -1.19 -18.89
C PRO A 235 6.01 -2.23 -19.10
N PHE A 236 4.78 -1.75 -19.26
CA PHE A 236 3.61 -2.58 -19.48
C PHE A 236 3.72 -3.11 -20.91
N LYS A 237 4.31 -4.30 -21.10
CA LYS A 237 4.12 -5.06 -22.34
C LYS A 237 2.67 -5.54 -22.34
N GLY A 238 1.76 -4.70 -22.83
CA GLY A 238 0.38 -5.09 -23.08
C GLY A 238 0.38 -6.30 -24.01
N HIS A 239 0.01 -7.46 -23.48
CA HIS A 239 -0.48 -8.54 -24.32
C HIS A 239 -2.00 -8.34 -24.36
N CYS A 240 -2.45 -7.55 -25.34
CA CYS A 240 -3.75 -7.83 -25.93
C CYS A 240 -3.50 -8.99 -26.88
N GLY A 241 -3.88 -10.20 -26.46
CA GLY A 241 -4.06 -11.30 -27.40
C GLY A 241 -5.41 -11.09 -28.07
N ILE A 242 -5.37 -10.82 -29.37
CA ILE A 242 -6.47 -11.04 -30.32
C ILE A 242 -6.58 -12.56 -30.53
#